data_AF-A0A1H1J449-F1
#
_entry.id   AF-A0A1H1J449-F1
#
_cell.length_a   1.000
_cell.length_b   1.000
_cell.length_c   1.000
_cell.angle_alpha   90.00
_cell.angle_beta   90.00
_cell.angle_gamma   90.00
#
_symmetry.space_group_name_H-M   'P 1'
#
loop_
_entity.id
_entity.type
_entity.pdbx_description
1 polymer ?
#
loop_
_entity_poly.entity_id
_entity_poly.type
_entity_poly.pdbx_seq_one_letter_code
_entity_poly.pdbx_strand_id
1 'polypeptide(L)'
;MTRFDASDPAKRRELYVDAIAAHQTRDSGFLTLQVDTGHVTGPDDQLDPELDIPWIQFCDGTVNLDCTPSELEELESVLEEFPAFRIDERTSLEDAGKTNLQVSANVDTDRIAQFVDAVFRRVYDLPEEFRVWVVDI
;
A
#
# COMPACT_ATOMS: atom_id res chain seq x y z
N MET A 1 -8.83 -6.70 -17.50
CA MET A 1 -8.51 -5.87 -16.31
C MET A 1 -9.81 -5.35 -15.74
N THR A 2 -10.32 -6.01 -14.71
CA THR A 2 -11.47 -5.53 -13.95
C THR A 2 -10.94 -4.46 -13.01
N ARG A 3 -11.12 -3.19 -13.38
CA ARG A 3 -10.74 -2.05 -12.54
C ARG A 3 -11.80 -1.92 -11.46
N PHE A 4 -11.42 -2.24 -10.23
CA PHE A 4 -12.20 -1.90 -9.06
C PHE A 4 -11.55 -0.68 -8.42
N ASP A 5 -12.36 0.34 -8.16
CA ASP A 5 -11.92 1.61 -7.58
C ASP A 5 -12.80 1.97 -6.38
N ALA A 6 -12.18 2.57 -5.37
CA ALA A 6 -12.86 3.08 -4.19
C ALA A 6 -12.09 4.29 -3.64
N SER A 7 -12.80 5.40 -3.46
CA SER A 7 -12.26 6.63 -2.84
C SER A 7 -12.64 6.78 -1.36
N ASP A 8 -13.76 6.19 -0.94
CA ASP A 8 -14.23 6.18 0.44
C ASP A 8 -13.44 5.16 1.29
N PRO A 9 -13.00 5.52 2.52
CA PRO A 9 -12.20 4.63 3.36
C PRO A 9 -12.84 3.27 3.65
N ALA A 10 -14.16 3.21 3.87
CA ALA A 10 -14.82 1.93 4.15
C ALA A 10 -14.82 1.04 2.90
N LYS A 11 -15.18 1.62 1.74
CA LYS A 11 -15.18 0.91 0.46
C LYS A 11 -13.79 0.50 0.00
N ARG A 12 -12.75 1.28 0.33
CA ARG A 12 -11.36 1.00 -0.04
C ARG A 12 -10.81 -0.20 0.73
N ARG A 13 -11.17 -0.35 2.01
CA ARG A 13 -10.84 -1.56 2.77
C ARG A 13 -11.56 -2.79 2.21
N GLU A 14 -12.84 -2.67 1.85
CA GLU A 14 -13.59 -3.77 1.19
C GLU A 14 -12.89 -4.18 -0.12
N LEU A 15 -12.47 -3.21 -0.93
CA LEU A 15 -11.70 -3.43 -2.15
C LEU A 15 -10.40 -4.20 -1.88
N TYR A 16 -9.64 -3.83 -0.85
CA TYR A 16 -8.40 -4.55 -0.50
C TYR A 16 -8.68 -5.99 -0.08
N VAL A 17 -9.72 -6.22 0.72
CA VAL A 17 -10.10 -7.56 1.17
C VAL A 17 -10.48 -8.44 -0.03
N ASP A 18 -11.33 -7.93 -0.91
CA ASP A 18 -11.76 -8.64 -2.12
C ASP A 18 -10.59 -8.94 -3.05
N ALA A 19 -9.67 -7.97 -3.22
CA ALA A 19 -8.48 -8.15 -4.04
C ALA A 19 -7.53 -9.22 -3.48
N ILE A 20 -7.27 -9.22 -2.17
CA ILE A 20 -6.42 -10.25 -1.54
C ILE A 20 -7.08 -11.62 -1.65
N ALA A 21 -8.40 -11.72 -1.41
CA ALA A 21 -9.12 -12.98 -1.52
C ALA A 21 -9.12 -13.52 -2.96
N ALA A 22 -9.30 -12.65 -3.95
CA ALA A 22 -9.24 -13.04 -5.36
C ALA A 22 -7.82 -13.45 -5.80
N HIS A 23 -6.78 -12.80 -5.29
CA HIS A 23 -5.38 -13.20 -5.50
C HIS A 23 -5.12 -14.60 -4.95
N GLN A 24 -5.50 -14.85 -3.69
CA GLN A 24 -5.36 -16.16 -3.04
C GLN A 24 -6.16 -17.26 -3.77
N THR A 25 -7.34 -16.93 -4.28
CA THR A 25 -8.17 -17.89 -5.03
C THR A 25 -7.56 -18.26 -6.39
N ARG A 26 -6.83 -17.32 -7.01
CA ARG A 26 -6.24 -17.49 -8.35
C ARG A 26 -4.83 -18.07 -8.33
N ASP A 27 -4.19 -18.12 -7.15
CA ASP A 27 -2.79 -18.52 -6.97
C ASP A 27 -1.86 -17.67 -7.86
N SER A 28 -2.17 -16.39 -7.97
CA SER A 28 -1.40 -15.45 -8.80
C SER A 28 -0.07 -15.10 -8.13
N GLY A 29 0.92 -14.69 -8.92
CA GLY A 29 2.26 -14.40 -8.40
C GLY A 29 2.30 -13.25 -7.39
N PHE A 30 1.51 -12.19 -7.61
CA PHE A 30 1.38 -11.07 -6.69
C PHE A 30 0.08 -10.30 -6.95
N LEU A 31 -0.32 -9.47 -5.98
CA LEU A 31 -1.36 -8.46 -6.09
C LEU A 31 -0.70 -7.09 -6.05
N THR A 32 -0.99 -6.21 -7.00
CA THR A 32 -0.48 -4.82 -6.97
C THR A 32 -1.62 -3.81 -6.83
N LEU A 33 -1.51 -2.98 -5.80
CA LEU A 33 -2.40 -1.85 -5.49
C LEU A 33 -1.66 -0.55 -5.79
N GLN A 34 -2.25 0.33 -6.61
CA GLN A 34 -1.62 1.59 -7.02
C GLN A 34 -2.59 2.77 -6.88
N VAL A 35 -2.09 3.90 -6.39
CA VAL A 35 -2.90 5.12 -6.22
C VAL A 35 -3.27 5.74 -7.58
N ASP A 36 -4.51 6.22 -7.69
CA ASP A 36 -4.96 7.04 -8.81
C ASP A 36 -4.52 8.49 -8.63
N THR A 37 -3.47 8.91 -9.32
CA THR A 37 -2.97 10.29 -9.22
C THR A 37 -3.96 11.32 -9.79
N GLY A 38 -4.93 10.91 -10.62
CA GLY A 38 -5.99 11.78 -11.14
C GLY A 38 -7.17 12.01 -10.19
N HIS A 39 -7.14 11.47 -8.97
CA HIS A 39 -8.26 11.55 -8.02
C HIS A 39 -7.84 11.73 -6.55
N VAL A 40 -6.66 12.28 -6.33
CA VAL A 40 -6.22 12.69 -4.99
C VAL A 40 -6.80 14.09 -4.74
N THR A 41 -7.91 14.17 -4.02
CA THR A 41 -8.57 15.45 -3.71
C THR A 41 -7.99 16.05 -2.43
N GLY A 42 -7.22 17.13 -2.55
CA GLY A 42 -6.60 17.86 -1.44
C GLY A 42 -6.25 19.29 -1.87
N PRO A 43 -6.13 20.26 -0.96
CA PRO A 43 -5.92 21.67 -1.32
C PRO A 43 -4.60 21.96 -2.09
N ASP A 44 -3.72 20.96 -2.19
CA ASP A 44 -2.46 20.93 -2.97
C ASP A 44 -2.56 19.87 -4.10
N ASP A 45 -3.64 19.96 -4.90
CA ASP A 45 -4.28 18.90 -5.75
C ASP A 45 -3.47 18.38 -6.96
N GLN A 46 -2.16 18.21 -6.81
CA GLN A 46 -1.37 17.26 -7.58
C GLN A 46 -0.41 16.61 -6.59
N LEU A 47 -0.44 15.26 -6.49
CA LEU A 47 0.74 14.54 -6.02
C LEU A 47 1.95 15.14 -6.72
N ASP A 48 2.96 15.52 -5.94
CA ASP A 48 4.17 16.15 -6.45
C ASP A 48 4.59 15.36 -7.70
N PRO A 49 4.68 15.97 -8.89
CA PRO A 49 4.94 15.22 -10.12
C PRO A 49 6.34 14.58 -10.11
N GLU A 50 7.19 14.96 -9.15
CA GLU A 50 8.47 14.34 -8.82
C GLU A 50 8.35 13.14 -7.85
N LEU A 51 7.23 12.99 -7.14
CA LEU A 51 6.93 11.81 -6.33
C LEU A 51 6.37 10.70 -7.23
N ASP A 52 7.11 9.58 -7.25
CA ASP A 52 6.68 8.34 -7.92
C ASP A 52 5.30 7.89 -7.38
N ILE A 53 4.46 7.33 -8.25
CA ILE A 53 3.09 6.96 -7.91
C ILE A 53 3.10 5.91 -6.79
N PRO A 54 2.51 6.16 -5.61
CA PRO A 54 2.56 5.20 -4.52
C PRO A 54 1.89 3.88 -4.91
N TRP A 55 2.58 2.79 -4.61
CA TRP A 55 2.13 1.44 -4.88
C TRP A 55 2.49 0.51 -3.74
N ILE A 56 1.69 -0.52 -3.55
CA ILE A 56 1.92 -1.59 -2.59
C ILE A 56 1.69 -2.92 -3.31
N GLN A 57 2.61 -3.86 -3.13
CA GLN A 57 2.46 -5.22 -3.63
C GLN A 57 2.27 -6.20 -2.49
N PHE A 58 1.39 -7.18 -2.69
CA PHE A 58 1.13 -8.25 -1.73
C PHE A 58 1.37 -9.60 -2.38
N CYS A 59 2.08 -10.49 -1.69
CA CYS A 59 2.27 -11.88 -2.09
C CYS A 59 2.43 -12.72 -0.82
N ASP A 60 1.57 -13.73 -0.65
CA ASP A 60 1.69 -14.77 0.39
C ASP A 60 2.02 -14.23 1.81
N GLY A 61 1.27 -13.23 2.28
CA GLY A 61 1.47 -12.66 3.63
C GLY A 61 2.62 -11.65 3.71
N THR A 62 3.28 -11.34 2.60
CA THR A 62 4.32 -10.33 2.49
C THR A 62 3.82 -9.11 1.75
N VAL A 63 3.99 -7.93 2.35
CA VAL A 63 3.70 -6.62 1.77
C VAL A 63 5.02 -5.98 1.36
N ASN A 64 5.17 -5.71 0.07
CA ASN A 64 6.33 -5.06 -0.51
C ASN A 64 6.00 -3.61 -0.87
N LEU A 65 6.87 -2.68 -0.46
CA LEU A 65 6.70 -1.24 -0.65
C LEU A 65 8.05 -0.53 -0.68
N ASP A 66 8.09 0.66 -1.28
CA ASP A 66 9.26 1.52 -1.27
C ASP A 66 9.02 2.74 -0.40
N CYS A 67 10.00 3.08 0.44
CA CYS A 67 9.96 4.25 1.32
C CYS A 67 11.22 5.11 1.15
N THR A 68 11.05 6.42 1.12
CA THR A 68 12.10 7.40 1.42
C THR A 68 12.50 7.31 2.91
N PRO A 69 13.62 7.93 3.33
CA PRO A 69 14.02 7.92 4.73
C PRO A 69 12.95 8.45 5.69
N SER A 70 12.22 9.50 5.31
CA SER A 70 11.15 10.07 6.14
C SER A 70 9.90 9.17 6.18
N GLU A 71 9.54 8.55 5.05
CA GLU A 71 8.44 7.58 4.99
C GLU A 71 8.77 6.31 5.82
N LEU A 72 10.05 5.91 5.90
CA LEU A 72 10.47 4.80 6.74
C LEU A 72 10.24 5.07 8.24
N GLU A 73 10.49 6.30 8.71
CA GLU A 73 10.22 6.70 10.10
C GLU A 73 8.72 6.61 10.43
N GLU A 74 7.85 7.06 9.51
CA GLU A 74 6.40 6.92 9.65
C GLU A 74 5.95 5.45 9.60
N LEU A 75 6.56 4.64 8.72
CA LEU A 75 6.27 3.21 8.65
C LEU A 75 6.63 2.49 9.95
N GLU A 76 7.77 2.81 10.57
CA GLU A 76 8.14 2.24 11.87
C GLU A 76 7.11 2.59 12.94
N SER A 77 6.59 3.83 12.94
CA SER A 77 5.48 4.23 13.83
C SER A 77 4.19 3.45 13.56
N VAL A 78 3.83 3.21 12.29
CA VAL A 78 2.68 2.36 11.93
C VAL A 78 2.90 0.92 12.41
N LEU A 79 4.10 0.36 12.28
CA LEU A 79 4.39 -1.01 12.73
C LEU A 79 4.23 -1.19 14.25
N GLU A 80 4.41 -0.14 15.05
CA GLU A 80 4.11 -0.18 16.49
C GLU A 80 2.62 -0.40 16.78
N GLU A 81 1.72 0.11 15.93
CA GLU A 81 0.27 -0.11 16.00
C GLU A 81 -0.16 -1.47 15.42
N PHE A 82 0.72 -2.10 14.63
CA PHE A 82 0.51 -3.36 13.94
C PHE A 82 1.58 -4.40 14.36
N PRO A 83 1.59 -4.87 15.63
CA PRO A 83 2.67 -5.69 16.18
C PRO A 83 2.83 -7.09 15.55
N ALA A 84 1.88 -7.51 14.71
CA ALA A 84 1.95 -8.74 13.94
C ALA A 84 2.77 -8.60 12.64
N PHE A 85 3.06 -7.37 12.22
CA PHE A 85 3.80 -7.04 11.02
C PHE A 85 5.26 -6.79 11.39
N ARG A 86 6.19 -7.29 10.56
CA ARG A 86 7.62 -7.11 10.77
C ARG A 86 8.34 -6.90 9.45
N ILE A 87 9.30 -5.98 9.45
CA ILE A 87 10.20 -5.83 8.32
C ILE A 87 11.17 -7.03 8.31
N ASP A 88 11.09 -7.83 7.26
CA ASP A 88 11.93 -9.00 7.05
C ASP A 88 13.19 -8.63 6.25
N GLU A 89 13.00 -7.83 5.19
CA GLU A 89 14.08 -7.42 4.29
C GLU A 89 14.06 -5.91 4.03
N ARG A 90 15.25 -5.34 3.87
CA ARG A 90 15.48 -3.92 3.51
C ARG A 90 16.54 -3.85 2.42
N THR A 91 16.19 -3.29 1.28
CA THR A 91 17.09 -3.13 0.13
C THR A 91 17.19 -1.66 -0.25
N SER A 92 18.36 -1.05 -0.07
CA SER A 92 18.61 0.34 -0.45
C SER A 92 18.63 0.51 -1.96
N LEU A 93 17.85 1.45 -2.47
CA LEU A 93 17.78 1.84 -3.89
C LEU A 93 18.49 3.18 -4.07
N GLU A 94 19.82 3.13 -4.21
CA GLU A 94 20.69 4.32 -4.23
C GLU A 94 20.34 5.29 -5.37
N ASP A 95 19.98 4.79 -6.56
CA ASP A 95 19.60 5.61 -7.72
C ASP A 95 18.28 6.38 -7.52
N ALA A 96 17.37 5.85 -6.68
CA ALA A 96 16.05 6.43 -6.43
C ALA A 96 15.96 7.19 -5.10
N GLY A 97 16.99 7.12 -4.25
CA GLY A 97 16.95 7.67 -2.89
C GLY A 97 15.89 7.01 -1.99
N LYS A 98 15.49 5.78 -2.31
CA LYS A 98 14.46 5.02 -1.59
C LYS A 98 15.03 3.73 -1.01
N THR A 99 14.28 3.09 -0.12
CA THR A 99 14.55 1.76 0.41
C THR A 99 13.34 0.89 0.13
N ASN A 100 13.56 -0.21 -0.58
CA ASN A 100 12.56 -1.25 -0.73
C ASN A 100 12.47 -2.07 0.57
N LEU A 101 11.25 -2.33 1.01
CA LEU A 101 10.96 -3.02 2.26
C LEU A 101 10.01 -4.17 2.00
N GLN A 102 10.30 -5.32 2.60
CA GLN A 102 9.38 -6.44 2.68
C GLN A 102 8.90 -6.59 4.11
N VAL A 103 7.59 -6.46 4.30
CA VAL A 103 6.92 -6.56 5.58
C VAL A 103 6.07 -7.82 5.59
N SER A 104 6.46 -8.82 6.37
CA SER A 104 5.71 -10.06 6.50
C SER A 104 4.75 -10.01 7.69
N ALA A 105 3.58 -10.63 7.53
CA ALA A 105 2.60 -10.80 8.58
C ALA A 105 1.78 -12.08 8.36
N ASN A 106 1.53 -12.81 9.45
CA ASN A 106 0.62 -13.96 9.45
C ASN A 106 -0.67 -13.55 10.16
N VAL A 107 -1.53 -12.84 9.45
CA VAL A 107 -2.79 -12.29 9.94
C VAL A 107 -3.89 -12.44 8.89
N ASP A 108 -5.14 -12.32 9.32
CA ASP A 108 -6.29 -12.37 8.43
C ASP A 108 -6.32 -11.19 7.44
N THR A 109 -6.98 -11.40 6.31
CA THR A 109 -7.08 -10.44 5.20
C THR A 109 -7.56 -9.05 5.62
N ASP A 110 -8.51 -8.96 6.54
CA ASP A 110 -9.01 -7.68 7.06
C ASP A 110 -7.89 -6.88 7.75
N ARG A 111 -7.00 -7.55 8.48
CA ARG A 111 -5.88 -6.89 9.14
C ARG A 111 -4.82 -6.43 8.15
N ILE A 112 -4.60 -7.18 7.07
CA ILE A 112 -3.75 -6.77 5.95
C ILE A 112 -4.33 -5.54 5.27
N ALA A 113 -5.63 -5.53 4.98
CA ALA A 113 -6.32 -4.39 4.38
C ALA A 113 -6.22 -3.12 5.25
N GLN A 114 -6.37 -3.24 6.58
CA GLN A 114 -6.18 -2.13 7.51
C GLN A 114 -4.74 -1.58 7.47
N PHE A 115 -3.74 -2.47 7.42
CA PHE A 115 -2.34 -2.08 7.34
C PHE A 115 -2.03 -1.36 6.02
N VAL A 116 -2.46 -1.91 4.89
CA VAL A 116 -2.32 -1.28 3.56
C VAL A 116 -2.93 0.12 3.54
N ASP A 117 -4.12 0.29 4.12
CA ASP A 117 -4.77 1.60 4.23
C ASP A 117 -3.96 2.60 5.06
N ALA A 118 -3.43 2.15 6.20
CA ALA A 118 -2.60 2.96 7.08
C ALA A 118 -1.29 3.40 6.41
N VAL A 119 -0.66 2.50 5.64
CA VAL A 119 0.54 2.85 4.86
C VAL A 119 0.21 3.95 3.86
N PHE A 120 -0.84 3.79 3.05
CA PHE A 120 -1.22 4.83 2.10
C PHE A 120 -1.51 6.18 2.76
N ARG A 121 -2.26 6.21 3.86
CA ARG A 121 -2.65 7.47 4.51
C ARG A 121 -1.55 8.14 5.32
N ARG A 122 -0.74 7.34 6.02
CA ARG A 122 0.21 7.86 7.02
C ARG A 122 1.64 7.87 6.51
N VAL A 123 2.05 6.80 5.82
CA VAL A 123 3.41 6.69 5.30
C VAL A 123 3.54 7.54 4.04
N TYR A 124 2.61 7.38 3.09
CA TYR A 124 2.59 8.16 1.86
C TYR A 124 1.84 9.51 1.97
N ASP A 125 1.47 9.91 3.19
CA ASP A 125 0.76 11.17 3.50
C ASP A 125 -0.46 11.45 2.61
N LEU A 126 -1.19 10.40 2.20
CA LEU A 126 -2.36 10.58 1.34
C LEU A 126 -3.57 11.10 2.11
N PRO A 127 -4.41 11.95 1.48
CA PRO A 127 -5.63 12.46 2.10
C PRO A 127 -6.60 11.31 2.44
N GLU A 128 -7.64 11.62 3.21
CA GLU A 128 -8.65 10.62 3.58
C GLU A 128 -9.36 10.02 2.36
N GLU A 129 -9.65 10.88 1.38
CA GLU A 129 -10.28 10.53 0.11
C GLU A 129 -9.21 10.44 -0.98
N PHE A 130 -8.79 9.21 -1.28
CA PHE A 130 -7.93 8.88 -2.41
C PHE A 130 -8.41 7.59 -3.04
N ARG A 131 -8.25 7.47 -4.36
CA ARG A 131 -8.62 6.28 -5.12
C ARG A 131 -7.41 5.36 -5.29
N VAL A 132 -7.64 4.05 -5.19
CA VAL A 132 -6.66 3.00 -5.51
C VAL A 132 -7.21 2.09 -6.61
N TRP A 133 -6.31 1.60 -7.46
CA TRP A 133 -6.55 0.61 -8.49
C TRP A 133 -5.90 -0.72 -8.13
N VAL A 134 -6.59 -1.82 -8.45
CA VAL A 134 -5.97 -3.15 -8.57
C VAL A 134 -5.40 -3.29 -9.98
N VAL A 135 -4.06 -3.34 -10.10
CA VAL A 135 -3.36 -3.34 -11.39
C VAL A 135 -3.13 -4.76 -11.89
N ASP A 136 -2.73 -5.68 -11.00
CA ASP A 136 -2.43 -7.08 -11.31
C ASP A 136 -2.97 -7.99 -10.19
N ILE A 137 -3.58 -9.12 -10.57
CA ILE A 137 -4.24 -10.10 -9.69
C ILE A 137 -4.49 -11.44 -10.38
#